data_AF-A0A1M5F5G8-F1
#
_entry.id   AF-A0A1M5F5G8-F1
#
_cell.length_a   1.000
_cell.length_b   1.000
_cell.length_c   1.000
_cell.angle_alpha   90.00
_cell.angle_beta   90.00
_cell.angle_gamma   90.00
#
_symmetry.space_group_name_H-M   'P 1'
#
loop_
_entity.id
_entity.type
_entity.pdbx_description
1 polymer ?
#
loop_
_entity_poly.entity_id
_entity_poly.type
_entity_poly.pdbx_seq_one_letter_code
_entity_poly.pdbx_strand_id
1 'polypeptide(L)'
;MNEKKRFKNQLDHELQNIHFNKQEEVLDKAYPTTWKQKLSKLWNKEIDIPLLPVGAVFVLMLFGYGYKDIFNNDRMYEDKELVEIAGNTYWKDELEKVMGKYED
;
A
#
# COMPACT_ATOMS: atom_id res chain seq x y z
N MET A 1 27.77 -55.59 10.39
CA MET A 1 28.44 -54.27 10.30
C MET A 1 29.02 -53.94 8.90
N ASN A 2 29.22 -54.90 7.98
CA ASN A 2 29.85 -54.65 6.67
C ASN A 2 28.90 -54.29 5.52
N GLU A 3 27.60 -54.56 5.67
CA GLU A 3 26.62 -54.37 4.58
C GLU A 3 26.32 -52.90 4.32
N LYS A 4 26.22 -52.09 5.39
CA LYS A 4 26.09 -50.62 5.27
C LYS A 4 27.25 -49.97 4.52
N LYS A 5 28.49 -50.45 4.72
CA LYS A 5 29.67 -49.91 4.03
C LYS A 5 29.67 -50.25 2.54
N ARG A 6 29.28 -51.47 2.19
CA ARG A 6 29.16 -51.89 0.78
C ARG A 6 28.07 -51.11 0.05
N PHE A 7 26.90 -50.97 0.68
CA PHE A 7 25.79 -50.22 0.10
C PHE A 7 26.13 -48.74 -0.08
N LYS A 8 26.82 -48.12 0.89
CA LYS A 8 27.27 -46.74 0.78
C LYS A 8 28.25 -46.55 -0.38
N ASN A 9 29.23 -47.44 -0.53
CA ASN A 9 30.22 -47.33 -1.62
C ASN A 9 29.58 -47.49 -3.01
N GLN A 10 28.60 -48.38 -3.13
CA GLN A 10 27.90 -48.60 -4.39
C GLN A 10 27.05 -47.39 -4.78
N LEU A 11 26.34 -46.82 -3.80
CA LEU A 11 25.59 -45.59 -3.97
C LEU A 11 26.48 -44.40 -4.32
N ASP A 12 27.64 -44.25 -3.68
CA ASP A 12 28.61 -43.19 -3.98
C ASP A 12 29.12 -43.28 -5.43
N HIS A 13 29.38 -44.51 -5.92
CA HIS A 13 29.80 -44.77 -7.30
C HIS A 13 28.71 -44.44 -8.33
N GLU A 14 27.45 -44.75 -8.01
CA GLU A 14 26.30 -44.43 -8.86
C GLU A 14 26.02 -42.92 -8.90
N LEU A 15 26.20 -42.22 -7.77
CA LEU A 15 26.01 -40.77 -7.67
C LEU A 15 27.20 -39.95 -8.18
N GLN A 16 28.38 -40.55 -8.35
CA GLN A 16 29.59 -39.84 -8.81
C GLN A 16 29.42 -39.17 -10.18
N ASN A 17 28.52 -39.71 -11.01
CA ASN A 17 28.19 -39.17 -12.33
C ASN A 17 26.99 -38.21 -12.33
N ILE A 18 26.29 -38.08 -11.20
CA ILE A 18 25.14 -37.18 -11.05
C ILE A 18 25.62 -35.88 -10.41
N HIS A 19 25.96 -34.90 -11.24
CA HIS A 19 26.21 -33.54 -10.77
C HIS A 19 24.89 -32.78 -10.61
N PHE A 20 24.52 -32.46 -9.37
CA PHE A 20 23.35 -31.63 -9.06
C PHE A 20 23.64 -30.16 -9.40
N ASN A 21 23.40 -29.78 -10.66
CA ASN A 21 23.72 -28.45 -11.17
C ASN A 21 22.71 -27.36 -10.74
N LYS A 22 21.57 -27.75 -10.16
CA LYS A 22 20.44 -26.87 -9.83
C LYS A 22 20.09 -26.88 -8.34
N GLN A 23 21.03 -27.25 -7.48
CA GLN A 23 20.80 -27.36 -6.04
C GLN A 23 20.32 -26.02 -5.45
N GLU A 24 20.90 -24.91 -5.91
CA GLU A 24 20.49 -23.56 -5.52
C GLU A 24 19.06 -23.21 -5.99
N GLU A 25 18.69 -23.58 -7.21
CA GLU A 25 17.35 -23.37 -7.78
C GLU A 25 16.27 -24.20 -7.06
N VAL A 26 16.61 -25.43 -6.64
CA VAL A 26 15.72 -26.29 -5.84
C VAL A 26 15.56 -25.73 -4.41
N LEU A 27 16.65 -25.24 -3.81
CA LEU A 27 16.62 -24.61 -2.50
C LEU A 27 15.79 -23.32 -2.50
N ASP A 28 15.94 -22.47 -3.52
CA ASP A 28 15.16 -21.24 -3.68
C ASP A 28 13.66 -21.53 -3.86
N LYS A 29 13.34 -22.61 -4.59
CA LYS A 29 11.96 -23.07 -4.77
C LYS A 29 11.36 -23.63 -3.49
N ALA A 30 12.11 -24.45 -2.74
CA ALA A 30 11.68 -25.14 -1.52
C ALA A 30 11.60 -24.21 -0.30
N TYR A 31 12.57 -23.30 -0.13
CA TYR A 31 12.67 -22.39 1.01
C TYR A 31 12.97 -20.96 0.52
N PRO A 32 11.94 -20.18 0.17
CA PRO A 32 12.15 -18.79 -0.24
C PRO A 32 12.72 -17.98 0.94
N THR A 33 13.98 -17.58 0.82
CA THR A 33 14.79 -16.92 1.85
C THR A 33 14.48 -15.43 1.99
N THR A 34 13.91 -14.79 0.97
CA THR A 34 13.74 -13.33 0.94
C THR A 34 12.27 -12.89 0.95
N TRP A 35 11.97 -11.84 1.73
CA TRP A 35 10.63 -11.23 1.80
C TRP A 35 10.09 -10.79 0.42
N LYS A 36 10.97 -10.31 -0.47
CA LYS A 36 10.64 -9.99 -1.87
C LYS A 36 10.18 -11.21 -2.67
N GLN A 37 10.80 -12.37 -2.48
CA GLN A 37 10.42 -13.63 -3.15
C GLN A 37 9.11 -14.20 -2.59
N LYS A 38 8.82 -13.98 -1.30
CA LYS A 38 7.52 -14.31 -0.72
C LYS A 38 6.41 -13.44 -1.33
N LEU A 39 6.68 -12.15 -1.54
CA LEU A 39 5.71 -11.23 -2.15
C LEU A 39 5.44 -11.58 -3.62
N SER A 40 6.47 -11.93 -4.39
CA SER A 40 6.25 -12.37 -5.78
C SER A 40 5.50 -13.70 -5.84
N LYS A 41 5.74 -14.64 -4.90
CA LYS A 41 4.92 -15.85 -4.76
C LYS A 41 3.47 -15.55 -4.39
N LEU A 42 3.20 -14.51 -3.60
CA LEU A 42 1.83 -14.08 -3.32
C LEU A 42 1.16 -13.51 -4.57
N TRP A 43 1.89 -12.73 -5.38
CA TRP A 43 1.40 -12.20 -6.66
C TRP A 43 1.20 -13.27 -7.74
N ASN A 44 2.08 -14.28 -7.81
CA ASN A 44 1.99 -15.38 -8.77
C ASN A 44 0.98 -16.46 -8.37
N LYS A 45 0.63 -16.54 -7.09
CA LYS A 45 -0.46 -17.38 -6.62
C LYS A 45 -1.73 -16.65 -7.00
N GLU A 46 -2.61 -17.28 -7.78
CA GLU A 46 -3.91 -16.72 -8.20
C GLU A 46 -4.59 -16.09 -6.99
N ILE A 47 -4.44 -14.77 -6.84
CA ILE A 47 -5.09 -14.03 -5.79
C ILE A 47 -6.51 -13.83 -6.32
N ASP A 48 -7.39 -14.74 -5.92
CA ASP A 48 -8.82 -14.54 -6.09
C ASP A 48 -9.21 -13.42 -5.13
N ILE A 49 -9.09 -12.17 -5.59
CA ILE A 49 -9.51 -11.01 -4.82
C ILE A 49 -11.03 -10.98 -4.92
N PRO A 50 -11.77 -11.29 -3.83
CA PRO A 50 -13.21 -11.22 -3.87
C PRO A 50 -13.60 -9.75 -4.14
N LEU A 51 -14.13 -9.50 -5.34
CA LEU A 51 -14.37 -8.16 -5.85
C LEU A 51 -15.40 -7.39 -4.98
N LEU A 52 -16.37 -8.11 -4.43
CA LEU A 52 -17.45 -7.56 -3.63
C LEU A 52 -16.97 -6.91 -2.32
N PRO A 53 -16.25 -7.59 -1.40
CA PRO A 53 -15.76 -6.97 -0.19
C PRO A 53 -14.69 -5.89 -0.45
N VAL A 54 -13.81 -6.09 -1.45
CA VAL A 54 -12.77 -5.10 -1.76
C VAL A 54 -13.38 -3.84 -2.36
N GLY A 55 -14.34 -3.99 -3.28
CA GLY A 55 -15.10 -2.87 -3.82
C GLY A 55 -15.86 -2.12 -2.74
N ALA A 56 -16.53 -2.84 -1.82
CA ALA A 56 -17.25 -2.22 -0.70
C ALA A 56 -16.33 -1.38 0.20
N VAL A 57 -15.16 -1.91 0.56
CA VAL A 57 -14.15 -1.18 1.34
C VAL A 57 -13.65 0.04 0.58
N PHE A 58 -13.38 -0.09 -0.72
CA PHE A 58 -12.89 1.00 -1.55
C PHE A 58 -13.92 2.14 -1.65
N VAL A 59 -15.19 1.80 -1.88
CA VAL A 59 -16.30 2.75 -1.89
C VAL A 59 -16.42 3.43 -0.53
N LEU A 60 -16.44 2.68 0.57
CA LEU A 60 -16.50 3.26 1.91
C LEU A 60 -15.32 4.19 2.21
N MET A 61 -14.12 3.88 1.71
CA MET A 61 -12.94 4.72 1.87
C MET A 61 -13.09 6.04 1.10
N LEU A 62 -13.56 5.99 -0.15
CA LEU A 62 -13.82 7.18 -0.96
C LEU A 62 -14.91 8.07 -0.34
N PHE A 63 -16.02 7.47 0.09
CA PHE A 63 -17.11 8.19 0.75
C PHE A 63 -16.67 8.75 2.11
N GLY A 64 -15.90 8.00 2.91
CA GLY A 64 -15.40 8.48 4.19
C GLY A 64 -14.43 9.65 4.05
N TYR A 65 -13.54 9.60 3.05
CA TYR A 65 -12.62 10.70 2.77
C TYR A 65 -13.35 11.93 2.23
N GLY A 66 -14.27 11.73 1.26
CA GLY A 66 -15.08 12.83 0.71
C GLY A 66 -16.01 13.47 1.73
N TYR A 67 -16.62 12.68 2.62
CA TYR A 67 -17.44 13.20 3.71
C TYR A 67 -16.63 14.08 4.67
N LYS A 68 -15.40 13.65 5.00
CA LYS A 68 -14.50 14.44 5.85
C LYS A 68 -14.12 15.76 5.18
N ASP A 69 -13.84 15.76 3.88
CA ASP A 69 -13.47 16.97 3.14
C ASP A 69 -14.62 17.98 3.07
N ILE A 70 -15.84 17.52 2.79
CA ILE A 70 -17.03 18.37 2.73
C ILE A 70 -17.35 18.95 4.12
N PHE A 71 -17.44 18.12 5.17
CA PHE A 71 -17.83 18.58 6.50
C PHE A 71 -16.75 19.35 7.27
N ASN A 72 -15.45 19.16 6.95
CA ASN A 72 -14.42 20.02 7.55
C ASN A 72 -14.36 21.41 6.90
N ASN A 73 -14.82 21.56 5.65
CA ASN A 73 -14.82 22.86 4.96
C ASN A 73 -15.90 23.81 5.49
N ASP A 74 -17.03 23.28 6.00
CA ASP A 74 -18.12 24.11 6.54
C ASP A 74 -17.69 24.93 7.77
N ARG A 75 -16.73 24.46 8.57
CA ARG A 75 -16.18 25.24 9.70
C ARG A 75 -15.40 26.48 9.26
N MET A 76 -15.04 26.60 7.99
CA MET A 76 -14.32 27.77 7.47
C MET A 76 -15.28 28.91 7.07
N TYR A 77 -16.59 28.66 7.04
CA TYR A 77 -17.61 29.63 6.64
C TYR A 77 -18.51 30.10 7.79
N GLU A 78 -18.45 29.49 8.98
CA GLU A 78 -19.32 29.83 10.12
C GLU A 78 -19.08 31.24 10.70
N ASP A 79 -17.91 31.84 10.48
CA ASP A 79 -17.54 33.15 11.07
C ASP A 79 -17.52 34.30 10.06
N LYS A 80 -18.12 34.09 8.87
CA LYS A 80 -18.12 35.10 7.81
C LYS A 80 -19.24 36.12 8.03
N GLU A 81 -18.90 37.23 8.66
CA GLU A 81 -19.79 38.37 8.80
C GLU A 81 -19.85 39.21 7.51
N LEU A 82 -21.06 39.59 7.10
CA LEU A 82 -21.29 40.54 6.02
C LEU A 82 -21.43 41.95 6.60
N VAL A 83 -20.72 42.91 6.02
CA VAL A 83 -20.76 44.32 6.41
C VAL A 83 -21.18 45.17 5.22
N GLU A 84 -22.08 46.10 5.44
CA GLU A 84 -22.51 47.07 4.42
C GLU A 84 -21.73 48.37 4.58
N ILE A 85 -21.02 48.78 3.52
CA ILE A 85 -20.28 50.05 3.47
C ILE A 85 -20.65 50.77 2.18
N ALA A 86 -21.08 52.03 2.31
CA ALA A 86 -21.45 52.88 1.19
C ALA A 86 -22.50 52.26 0.23
N GLY A 87 -23.43 51.45 0.77
CA GLY A 87 -24.50 50.80 0.00
C GLY A 87 -24.07 49.52 -0.73
N ASN A 88 -22.84 49.04 -0.53
CA ASN A 88 -22.34 47.78 -1.06
C ASN A 88 -22.05 46.80 0.09
N THR A 89 -22.37 45.53 -0.12
CA THR A 89 -22.17 44.47 0.87
C THR A 89 -20.84 43.74 0.61
N TYR A 90 -19.99 43.69 1.62
CA TYR A 90 -18.68 43.05 1.57
C TYR A 90 -18.54 42.01 2.68
N TRP A 91 -17.68 41.02 2.46
CA TRP A 91 -17.22 40.14 3.53
C TRP A 91 -16.24 40.89 4.42
N LYS A 92 -16.48 40.87 5.73
CA LYS A 92 -15.67 41.59 6.73
C LYS A 92 -14.18 41.25 6.61
N ASP A 93 -13.85 39.97 6.49
CA ASP A 93 -12.46 39.48 6.40
C ASP A 93 -11.72 40.01 5.17
N GLU A 94 -12.42 40.12 4.04
CA GLU A 94 -11.83 40.64 2.80
C GLU A 94 -11.59 42.15 2.91
N LEU A 95 -12.52 42.86 3.56
CA LEU A 95 -12.40 44.29 3.78
C LEU A 95 -11.22 44.62 4.71
N GLU A 96 -11.10 43.92 5.85
CA GLU A 96 -9.99 44.09 6.79
C GLU A 96 -8.63 43.79 6.13
N LYS A 97 -8.57 42.73 5.31
CA LYS A 97 -7.36 42.37 4.56
C LYS A 97 -6.95 43.42 3.52
N VAL A 98 -7.93 44.08 2.90
CA VAL A 98 -7.67 45.13 1.91
C VAL A 98 -7.25 46.42 2.64
N MET A 99 -7.95 46.83 3.70
CA MET A 99 -7.63 48.01 4.49
C MET A 99 -6.23 47.92 5.13
N GLY A 100 -5.88 46.76 5.71
CA GLY A 100 -4.56 46.53 6.29
C GLY A 100 -3.41 46.56 5.28
N LYS A 101 -3.68 46.48 3.97
CA LYS A 101 -2.66 46.68 2.91
C LYS A 101 -2.45 48.15 2.53
N TYR A 102 -3.34 49.05 2.94
CA TYR A 102 -3.29 50.49 2.64
C TYR A 102 -2.87 51.34 3.85
N GLU A 103 -2.68 50.73 5.02
CA GLU A 103 -2.20 51.38 6.25
C GLU A 103 -0.67 51.28 6.47
N ASP A 104 0.08 50.72 5.52
CA ASP A 104 1.55 50.81 5.40
C ASP A 104 1.96 51.78 4.26
#